data_AF-A0A401PX55-F1
#
_entry.id   AF-A0A401PX55-F1
#
_cell.length_a   1.000
_cell.length_b   1.000
_cell.length_c   1.000
_cell.angle_alpha   90.00
_cell.angle_beta   90.00
_cell.angle_gamma   90.00
#
_symmetry.space_group_name_H-M   'P 1'
#
loop_
_entity.id
_entity.type
_entity.pdbx_description
1 polymer ?
#
loop_
_entity_poly.entity_id
_entity_poly.type
_entity_poly.pdbx_seq_one_letter_code
_entity_poly.pdbx_strand_id
1 'polypeptide(L)'
;RLLPAPLKDAVEVLTWKRCYTMQEVNLALSKVQLVGYSQKIELFGAVQITPLSSGYCLGSSNWIIQSHYEKVAYVSGSSLLTTHPQPMEQTSLKNSDVLILTGLTQIPTANPDGMLGEFCSNLAVTVRSGGNVLVPCYPSGVIYDLLECLYQYIDSAGLSSIPFYFISPVANSSLEFSQIFAEWLCHNKQSKVYLPEPPFPHAELILTNKLKHYPSIHGEFSNDFKQPCVVFTGHPSLRYGDVVHFLELWGKSSLNTIIFTEPDFSYLDALAPYQPLAMKCVYCPIDTRLNFIQVSKLLKEVQPLHVVCPEQYTQPPPAQSHRTDLMIDCQPPPMAYRRAEVLTLPFKRRYEKIELMPDLAESLVPSEIKPGISMATVSAVLQTKDNKHVLQSLPKPIQQQGGKKRKRVNDDSPEFKPPKPLLCGSITIEQFVQSLEKHGITDVKVEDTPEGHIIHLQSEDTLVQIEEDSTHIICDNNEPLRTKLRDLVLKFLQKL
;
A
#
# COMPACT_ATOMS: atom_id res chain seq x y z
N ARG A 1 -27.28 23.96 -19.04
CA ARG A 1 -26.37 24.87 -18.30
C ARG A 1 -25.57 24.00 -17.34
N LEU A 2 -24.29 23.79 -17.64
CA LEU A 2 -23.37 23.07 -16.74
C LEU A 2 -23.12 23.95 -15.50
N LEU A 3 -23.02 23.33 -14.34
CA LEU A 3 -22.63 24.03 -13.10
C LEU A 3 -21.25 24.71 -13.31
N PRO A 4 -20.88 25.74 -12.51
CA PRO A 4 -19.52 26.28 -12.58
C PRO A 4 -18.50 25.25 -12.07
N ALA A 5 -17.22 25.37 -12.44
CA ALA A 5 -16.17 24.59 -11.79
C ALA A 5 -16.06 25.01 -10.30
N PRO A 6 -15.79 24.09 -9.35
CA PRO A 6 -15.57 22.65 -9.53
C PRO A 6 -16.86 21.81 -9.50
N LEU A 7 -18.04 22.44 -9.37
CA LEU A 7 -19.33 21.75 -9.26
C LEU A 7 -19.67 20.93 -10.51
N LYS A 8 -19.20 21.36 -11.69
CA LYS A 8 -19.35 20.61 -12.94
C LYS A 8 -18.59 19.29 -12.95
N ASP A 9 -17.54 19.17 -12.14
CA ASP A 9 -16.66 18.00 -12.07
C ASP A 9 -17.14 17.00 -10.99
N ALA A 10 -18.27 17.30 -10.36
CA ALA A 10 -18.88 16.44 -9.35
C ALA A 10 -19.63 15.27 -10.05
N VAL A 11 -19.18 14.05 -9.75
CA VAL A 11 -19.73 12.81 -10.31
C VAL A 11 -20.68 12.19 -9.28
N GLU A 12 -21.88 11.79 -9.74
CA GLU A 12 -22.86 11.03 -8.92
C GLU A 12 -23.21 11.67 -7.57
N VAL A 13 -23.44 12.99 -7.57
CA VAL A 13 -23.81 13.72 -6.37
C VAL A 13 -25.26 13.42 -5.98
N LEU A 14 -25.45 12.53 -5.02
CA LEU A 14 -26.77 12.23 -4.46
C LEU A 14 -27.20 13.28 -3.41
N THR A 15 -26.28 13.73 -2.55
CA THR A 15 -26.59 14.73 -1.51
C THR A 15 -25.32 15.40 -1.00
N TRP A 16 -25.39 16.70 -0.72
CA TRP A 16 -24.33 17.43 -0.03
C TRP A 16 -24.58 17.36 1.48
N LYS A 17 -23.58 16.98 2.26
CA LYS A 17 -23.66 16.91 3.72
C LYS A 17 -22.51 17.68 4.36
N ARG A 18 -22.73 18.18 5.57
CA ARG A 18 -21.63 18.63 6.43
C ARG A 18 -20.74 17.42 6.70
N CYS A 19 -19.45 17.53 6.38
CA CYS A 19 -18.58 16.35 6.27
C CYS A 19 -18.33 15.63 7.60
N TYR A 20 -18.21 16.37 8.71
CA TYR A 20 -17.90 15.81 10.03
C TYR A 20 -18.22 16.78 11.17
N THR A 21 -18.32 16.24 12.37
CA THR A 21 -18.30 16.95 13.67
C THR A 21 -16.97 16.73 14.38
N MET A 22 -16.60 17.61 15.31
CA MET A 22 -15.38 17.42 16.12
C MET A 22 -15.43 16.14 16.98
N GLN A 23 -16.63 15.71 17.38
CA GLN A 23 -16.81 14.44 18.09
C GLN A 23 -16.42 13.25 17.20
N GLU A 24 -16.89 13.22 15.95
CA GLU A 24 -16.53 12.17 14.98
C GLU A 24 -15.04 12.17 14.67
N VAL A 25 -14.42 13.35 14.52
CA VAL A 25 -12.96 13.48 14.32
C VAL A 25 -12.21 12.87 15.51
N ASN A 26 -12.57 13.23 16.74
CA ASN A 26 -11.91 12.71 17.95
C ASN A 26 -12.08 11.19 18.09
N LEU A 27 -13.29 10.66 17.80
CA LEU A 27 -13.58 9.23 17.83
C LEU A 27 -12.86 8.44 16.72
N ALA A 28 -12.59 9.06 15.57
CA ALA A 28 -11.81 8.45 14.51
C ALA A 28 -10.32 8.42 14.88
N LEU A 29 -9.78 9.53 15.38
CA LEU A 29 -8.37 9.64 15.78
C LEU A 29 -8.03 8.71 16.96
N SER A 30 -8.96 8.45 17.88
CA SER A 30 -8.73 7.52 19.00
C SER A 30 -8.55 6.06 18.57
N LYS A 31 -8.82 5.72 17.30
CA LYS A 31 -8.65 4.36 16.74
C LYS A 31 -7.33 4.21 15.97
N VAL A 32 -6.60 5.30 15.76
CA VAL A 32 -5.32 5.30 15.05
C VAL A 32 -4.26 4.66 15.95
N GLN A 33 -3.49 3.72 15.38
CA GLN A 33 -2.38 3.09 16.06
C GLN A 33 -1.07 3.71 15.57
N LEU A 34 -0.12 3.91 16.49
CA LEU A 34 1.22 4.37 16.11
C LEU A 34 1.98 3.26 15.40
N VAL A 35 2.60 3.62 14.28
CA VAL A 35 3.46 2.74 13.49
C VAL A 35 4.72 3.48 13.09
N GLY A 36 5.88 2.94 13.46
CA GLY A 36 7.18 3.46 13.04
C GLY A 36 7.55 3.04 11.63
N TYR A 37 8.45 3.78 10.97
CA TYR A 37 9.02 3.33 9.70
C TYR A 37 9.69 1.95 9.85
N SER A 38 9.56 1.14 8.79
CA SER A 38 10.04 -0.24 8.72
C SER A 38 9.42 -1.21 9.74
N GLN A 39 8.46 -0.77 10.55
CA GLN A 39 7.71 -1.65 11.43
C GLN A 39 6.78 -2.54 10.61
N LYS A 40 6.94 -3.86 10.78
CA LYS A 40 6.10 -4.85 10.13
C LYS A 40 4.87 -5.15 10.96
N ILE A 41 3.68 -4.88 10.42
CA ILE A 41 2.40 -5.15 11.07
C ILE A 41 1.69 -6.26 10.33
N GLU A 42 1.32 -7.31 11.04
CA GLU A 42 0.52 -8.40 10.48
C GLU A 42 -0.97 -8.09 10.65
N LEU A 43 -1.72 -8.02 9.54
CA LEU A 43 -3.16 -7.83 9.55
C LEU A 43 -3.85 -9.18 9.35
N PHE A 44 -4.34 -9.75 10.45
CA PHE A 44 -5.18 -10.96 10.46
C PHE A 44 -4.63 -12.07 9.55
N GLY A 45 -3.32 -12.35 9.63
CA GLY A 45 -2.62 -13.40 8.86
C GLY A 45 -2.63 -13.26 7.33
N ALA A 46 -3.37 -12.30 6.78
CA ALA A 46 -3.58 -12.16 5.34
C ALA A 46 -2.44 -11.41 4.68
N VAL A 47 -2.11 -10.26 5.26
CA VAL A 47 -1.11 -9.34 4.72
C VAL A 47 -0.27 -8.73 5.83
N GLN A 48 0.99 -8.51 5.52
CA GLN A 48 1.91 -7.71 6.28
C GLN A 48 2.00 -6.32 5.67
N ILE A 49 1.89 -5.29 6.49
CA ILE A 49 2.03 -3.90 6.09
C ILE A 49 3.30 -3.32 6.70
N THR A 50 4.07 -2.59 5.90
CA THR A 50 5.29 -1.89 6.33
C THR A 50 5.33 -0.46 5.77
N PRO A 51 5.28 0.59 6.61
CA PRO A 51 5.47 1.95 6.15
C PRO A 51 6.95 2.27 5.97
N LEU A 52 7.25 3.08 4.96
CA LEU A 52 8.57 3.53 4.57
C LEU A 52 8.56 5.05 4.43
N SER A 53 9.68 5.72 4.65
CA SER A 53 9.75 7.17 4.39
C SER A 53 9.54 7.46 2.90
N SER A 54 8.66 8.42 2.59
CA SER A 54 8.48 8.91 1.21
C SER A 54 9.33 10.15 0.88
N GLY A 55 9.96 10.78 1.88
CA GLY A 55 10.81 11.95 1.70
C GLY A 55 10.10 13.25 1.32
N TYR A 56 8.77 13.30 1.36
CA TYR A 56 8.01 14.48 0.91
C TYR A 56 7.70 15.49 2.02
N CYS A 57 7.18 15.03 3.16
CA CYS A 57 6.79 15.85 4.31
C CYS A 57 7.07 15.09 5.60
N LEU A 58 7.01 15.79 6.74
CA LEU A 58 7.13 15.16 8.05
C LEU A 58 6.10 14.03 8.23
N GLY A 59 6.58 12.79 8.43
CA GLY A 59 5.75 11.60 8.58
C GLY A 59 5.12 11.05 7.29
N SER A 60 5.47 11.58 6.10
CA SER A 60 4.93 11.09 4.83
C SER A 60 5.48 9.71 4.49
N SER A 61 4.57 8.78 4.16
CA SER A 61 4.91 7.36 4.04
C SER A 61 4.51 6.73 2.70
N ASN A 62 5.39 5.87 2.21
CA ASN A 62 5.08 4.85 1.20
C ASN A 62 4.79 3.53 1.92
N TRP A 63 3.91 2.70 1.38
CA TRP A 63 3.46 1.50 2.08
C TRP A 63 3.77 0.25 1.26
N ILE A 64 4.42 -0.73 1.89
CA ILE A 64 4.52 -2.08 1.34
C ILE A 64 3.40 -2.91 1.95
N ILE A 65 2.57 -3.50 1.09
CA ILE A 65 1.50 -4.43 1.45
C ILE A 65 1.88 -5.76 0.84
N GLN A 66 2.23 -6.73 1.68
CA GLN A 66 2.82 -7.99 1.24
C GLN A 66 2.03 -9.17 1.80
N SER A 67 1.58 -10.07 0.92
CA SER A 67 1.10 -11.40 1.28
C SER A 67 2.29 -12.38 1.30
N HIS A 68 2.01 -13.67 1.42
CA HIS A 68 3.03 -14.71 1.29
C HIS A 68 3.62 -14.84 -0.12
N TYR A 69 2.89 -14.42 -1.15
CA TYR A 69 3.25 -14.64 -2.56
C TYR A 69 3.29 -13.37 -3.39
N GLU A 70 2.59 -12.32 -2.96
CA GLU A 70 2.44 -11.07 -3.68
C GLU A 70 2.91 -9.88 -2.85
N LYS A 71 3.49 -8.89 -3.53
CA LYS A 71 3.99 -7.66 -2.95
C LYS A 71 3.46 -6.45 -3.72
N VAL A 72 2.75 -5.60 -3.02
CA VAL A 72 2.24 -4.32 -3.52
C VAL A 72 3.01 -3.17 -2.87
N ALA A 73 3.60 -2.30 -3.68
CA ALA A 73 4.20 -1.06 -3.26
C ALA A 73 3.25 0.10 -3.56
N TYR A 74 2.75 0.77 -2.53
CA TYR A 74 1.96 1.99 -2.65
C TYR A 74 2.85 3.21 -2.44
N VAL A 75 3.18 3.89 -3.55
CA VAL A 75 3.94 5.13 -3.57
C VAL A 75 2.96 6.30 -3.53
N SER A 76 2.95 6.99 -2.40
CA SER A 76 2.16 8.20 -2.17
C SER A 76 2.96 9.44 -2.60
N GLY A 77 2.54 10.63 -2.14
CA GLY A 77 3.33 11.85 -2.29
C GLY A 77 4.76 11.63 -1.77
N SER A 78 5.71 11.59 -2.70
CA SER A 78 7.12 11.26 -2.46
C SER A 78 8.01 12.34 -3.03
N SER A 79 9.23 12.47 -2.52
CA SER A 79 10.25 13.36 -3.07
C SER A 79 11.63 12.71 -3.03
N LEU A 80 12.44 13.03 -4.05
CA LEU A 80 13.88 12.74 -4.07
C LEU A 80 14.73 13.99 -3.81
N LEU A 81 14.09 15.14 -3.57
CA LEU A 81 14.80 16.36 -3.21
C LEU A 81 15.25 16.30 -1.76
N THR A 82 16.36 16.97 -1.44
CA THR A 82 16.90 17.04 -0.08
C THR A 82 16.28 18.21 0.67
N THR A 83 15.09 18.01 1.23
CA THR A 83 14.39 18.98 2.10
C THR A 83 14.50 18.54 3.58
N HIS A 84 13.58 18.98 4.45
CA HIS A 84 13.58 18.64 5.86
C HIS A 84 13.29 17.17 6.28
N PRO A 85 12.45 16.36 5.60
CA PRO A 85 12.07 15.03 6.06
C PRO A 85 13.17 13.98 5.80
N GLN A 86 13.05 12.83 6.46
CA GLN A 86 13.92 11.67 6.18
C GLN A 86 13.84 11.29 4.69
N PRO A 87 14.98 11.07 4.00
CA PRO A 87 14.98 10.71 2.58
C PRO A 87 14.11 9.49 2.24
N MET A 88 13.60 9.45 1.01
CA MET A 88 12.77 8.36 0.51
C MET A 88 13.52 7.01 0.55
N GLU A 89 12.91 5.99 1.12
CA GLU A 89 13.42 4.62 1.10
C GLU A 89 12.97 3.92 -0.19
N GLN A 90 13.92 3.54 -1.04
CA GLN A 90 13.66 2.98 -2.38
C GLN A 90 13.95 1.48 -2.48
N THR A 91 14.82 0.95 -1.63
CA THR A 91 15.31 -0.44 -1.71
C THR A 91 14.18 -1.42 -1.50
N SER A 92 13.29 -1.14 -0.55
CA SER A 92 12.16 -2.00 -0.22
C SER A 92 11.08 -1.97 -1.30
N LEU A 93 11.12 -1.03 -2.26
CA LEU A 93 10.20 -1.00 -3.40
C LEU A 93 10.57 -2.05 -4.46
N LYS A 94 11.84 -2.47 -4.53
CA LYS A 94 12.35 -3.41 -5.55
C LYS A 94 11.56 -4.71 -5.57
N ASN A 95 11.43 -5.32 -6.75
CA ASN A 95 10.76 -6.61 -6.96
C ASN A 95 9.30 -6.63 -6.45
N SER A 96 8.57 -5.53 -6.64
CA SER A 96 7.13 -5.50 -6.33
C SER A 96 6.33 -6.02 -7.52
N ASP A 97 5.32 -6.86 -7.26
CA ASP A 97 4.42 -7.37 -8.30
C ASP A 97 3.54 -6.25 -8.86
N VAL A 98 3.10 -5.35 -7.99
CA VAL A 98 2.34 -4.15 -8.37
C VAL A 98 2.91 -2.94 -7.64
N LEU A 99 3.23 -1.89 -8.39
CA LEU A 99 3.54 -0.57 -7.85
C LEU A 99 2.41 0.40 -8.18
N ILE A 100 1.70 0.85 -7.15
CA ILE A 100 0.65 1.87 -7.27
C ILE A 100 1.32 3.23 -7.06
N LEU A 101 1.30 4.07 -8.08
CA LEU A 101 1.95 5.37 -8.08
C LEU A 101 0.91 6.49 -8.05
N THR A 102 0.99 7.35 -7.04
CA THR A 102 0.10 8.49 -6.83
C THR A 102 0.88 9.72 -6.37
N GLY A 103 0.27 10.90 -6.41
CA GLY A 103 0.86 12.09 -5.80
C GLY A 103 2.09 12.62 -6.55
N LEU A 104 2.08 12.59 -7.88
CA LEU A 104 3.09 13.28 -8.69
C LEU A 104 2.87 14.79 -8.69
N THR A 105 3.90 15.53 -9.10
CA THR A 105 3.79 16.98 -9.25
C THR A 105 2.67 17.38 -10.22
N GLN A 106 1.90 18.40 -9.84
CA GLN A 106 0.82 18.92 -10.68
C GLN A 106 1.32 19.89 -11.75
N ILE A 107 2.54 20.41 -11.60
CA ILE A 107 3.10 21.46 -12.45
C ILE A 107 4.52 21.05 -12.86
N PRO A 108 4.65 20.02 -13.70
CA PRO A 108 5.92 19.40 -14.02
C PRO A 108 6.91 20.31 -14.77
N THR A 109 6.46 21.46 -15.26
CA THR A 109 7.29 22.46 -15.92
C THR A 109 7.90 23.48 -14.95
N ALA A 110 7.40 23.55 -13.71
CA ALA A 110 7.91 24.47 -12.70
C ALA A 110 9.06 23.80 -11.93
N ASN A 111 10.19 24.49 -11.85
CA ASN A 111 11.31 24.08 -11.00
C ASN A 111 11.11 24.69 -9.59
N PRO A 112 11.05 23.88 -8.52
CA PRO A 112 10.86 24.38 -7.15
C PRO A 112 11.86 25.46 -6.72
N ASP A 113 13.15 25.30 -7.03
CA ASP A 113 14.19 26.26 -6.67
C ASP A 113 14.00 27.60 -7.41
N GLY A 114 13.62 27.51 -8.69
CA GLY A 114 13.32 28.69 -9.50
C GLY A 114 12.08 29.44 -8.99
N MET A 115 11.02 28.71 -8.65
CA MET A 115 9.78 29.27 -8.09
C MET A 115 10.02 29.88 -6.70
N LEU A 116 10.88 29.28 -5.88
CA LEU A 116 11.31 29.83 -4.60
C LEU A 116 12.10 31.14 -4.77
N GLY A 117 12.98 31.21 -5.78
CA GLY A 117 13.67 32.45 -6.14
C GLY A 117 12.71 33.56 -6.59
N GLU A 118 11.71 33.22 -7.39
CA GLU A 118 10.65 34.15 -7.81
C GLU A 118 9.79 34.62 -6.62
N PHE A 119 9.45 33.71 -5.70
CA PHE A 119 8.77 34.03 -4.46
C PHE A 119 9.55 35.08 -3.64
N CYS A 120 10.83 34.82 -3.38
CA CYS A 120 11.70 35.73 -2.61
C CYS A 120 11.84 37.10 -3.29
N SER A 121 12.00 37.12 -4.62
CA SER A 121 12.11 38.36 -5.40
C SER A 121 10.83 39.21 -5.32
N ASN A 122 9.66 38.60 -5.55
CA ASN A 122 8.37 39.30 -5.48
C ASN A 122 8.07 39.80 -4.06
N LEU A 123 8.39 38.99 -3.04
CA LEU A 123 8.29 39.39 -1.65
C LEU A 123 9.14 40.62 -1.38
N ALA A 124 10.43 40.59 -1.73
CA ALA A 124 11.35 41.70 -1.50
C ALA A 124 10.92 42.99 -2.19
N VAL A 125 10.51 42.91 -3.46
CA VAL A 125 10.03 44.08 -4.23
C VAL A 125 8.78 44.69 -3.57
N THR A 126 7.86 43.86 -3.11
CA THR A 126 6.62 44.30 -2.46
C THR A 126 6.91 45.04 -1.16
N VAL A 127 7.69 44.43 -0.25
CA VAL A 127 7.95 45.04 1.06
C VAL A 127 8.84 46.29 0.96
N ARG A 128 9.79 46.34 0.02
CA ARG A 128 10.60 47.55 -0.26
C ARG A 128 9.76 48.70 -0.80
N SER A 129 8.64 48.40 -1.46
CA SER A 129 7.68 49.41 -1.92
C SER A 129 6.70 49.87 -0.84
N GLY A 130 6.87 49.40 0.41
CA GLY A 130 5.98 49.71 1.53
C GLY A 130 4.67 48.90 1.54
N GLY A 131 4.56 47.88 0.68
CA GLY A 131 3.40 47.01 0.60
C GLY A 131 3.49 45.79 1.52
N ASN A 132 2.35 45.13 1.73
CA ASN A 132 2.26 43.88 2.48
C ASN A 132 2.20 42.67 1.56
N VAL A 133 2.75 41.54 2.02
CA VAL A 133 2.73 40.26 1.31
C VAL A 133 1.80 39.30 2.04
N LEU A 134 0.81 38.76 1.33
CA LEU A 134 -0.07 37.71 1.82
C LEU A 134 0.30 36.38 1.18
N VAL A 135 0.56 35.36 2.00
CA VAL A 135 0.92 34.01 1.56
C VAL A 135 -0.11 33.01 2.09
N PRO A 136 -1.14 32.67 1.31
CA PRO A 136 -2.05 31.58 1.63
C PRO A 136 -1.30 30.24 1.54
N CYS A 137 -1.21 29.52 2.65
CA CYS A 137 -0.46 28.27 2.73
C CYS A 137 -1.06 27.30 3.75
N TYR A 138 -0.66 26.04 3.68
CA TYR A 138 -1.02 25.06 4.70
C TYR A 138 -0.24 25.31 6.00
N PRO A 139 -0.81 24.96 7.17
CA PRO A 139 -0.18 25.23 8.44
C PRO A 139 1.04 24.34 8.74
N SER A 140 1.31 23.32 7.93
CA SER A 140 2.40 22.36 8.09
C SER A 140 2.85 21.83 6.74
N GLY A 141 4.11 21.42 6.60
CA GLY A 141 4.67 20.87 5.36
C GLY A 141 5.72 21.79 4.74
N VAL A 142 5.53 22.17 3.46
CA VAL A 142 6.48 23.00 2.68
C VAL A 142 6.77 24.34 3.35
N ILE A 143 5.86 24.85 4.19
CA ILE A 143 6.08 26.08 4.97
C ILE A 143 7.35 26.03 5.83
N TYR A 144 7.78 24.86 6.31
CA TYR A 144 9.01 24.75 7.11
C TYR A 144 10.25 25.04 6.27
N ASP A 145 10.32 24.50 5.06
CA ASP A 145 11.42 24.76 4.12
C ASP A 145 11.36 26.22 3.64
N LEU A 146 10.16 26.77 3.44
CA LEU A 146 9.97 28.16 3.05
C LEU A 146 10.47 29.14 4.12
N LEU A 147 10.14 28.90 5.40
CA LEU A 147 10.63 29.70 6.52
C LEU A 147 12.15 29.60 6.68
N GLU A 148 12.74 28.43 6.43
CA GLU A 148 14.18 28.22 6.46
C GLU A 148 14.90 28.95 5.31
N CYS A 149 14.35 28.93 4.10
CA CYS A 149 14.87 29.74 2.99
C CYS A 149 14.76 31.24 3.29
N LEU A 150 13.61 31.67 3.81
CA LEU A 150 13.39 33.08 4.14
C LEU A 150 14.32 33.57 5.25
N TYR A 151 14.58 32.75 6.26
CA TYR A 151 15.54 33.06 7.32
C TYR A 151 16.90 33.47 6.74
N GLN A 152 17.41 32.71 5.76
CA GLN A 152 18.68 33.03 5.09
C GLN A 152 18.56 34.24 4.16
N TYR A 153 17.44 34.36 3.45
CA TYR A 153 17.23 35.41 2.45
C TYR A 153 17.08 36.81 3.06
N ILE A 154 16.30 36.97 4.12
CA ILE A 154 15.97 38.28 4.73
C ILE A 154 17.22 39.08 5.07
N ASP A 155 18.17 38.45 5.75
CA ASP A 155 19.36 39.13 6.25
C ASP A 155 20.28 39.53 5.09
N SER A 156 20.37 38.68 4.05
CA SER A 156 21.08 39.02 2.81
C SER A 156 20.41 40.14 2.00
N ALA A 157 19.08 40.26 2.08
CA ALA A 157 18.28 41.22 1.33
C ALA A 157 18.11 42.57 2.06
N GLY A 158 18.65 42.70 3.28
CA GLY A 158 18.51 43.89 4.12
C GLY A 158 17.08 44.12 4.61
N LEU A 159 16.31 43.04 4.79
CA LEU A 159 14.89 43.09 5.16
C LEU A 159 14.65 42.73 6.64
N SER A 160 15.70 42.76 7.48
CA SER A 160 15.64 42.28 8.86
C SER A 160 14.65 43.01 9.78
N SER A 161 14.14 44.18 9.38
CA SER A 161 13.12 44.94 10.10
C SER A 161 11.67 44.53 9.76
N ILE A 162 11.48 43.72 8.72
CA ILE A 162 10.15 43.31 8.25
C ILE A 162 9.64 42.15 9.12
N PRO A 163 8.51 42.31 9.83
CA PRO A 163 7.96 41.24 10.64
C PRO A 163 7.24 40.21 9.77
N PHE A 164 7.37 38.94 10.19
CA PHE A 164 6.59 37.84 9.66
C PHE A 164 5.53 37.42 10.66
N TYR A 165 4.33 37.18 10.16
CA TYR A 165 3.20 36.70 10.95
C TYR A 165 2.72 35.37 10.41
N PHE A 166 2.57 34.38 11.28
CA PHE A 166 1.96 33.10 10.95
C PHE A 166 0.63 32.94 11.70
N ILE A 167 -0.47 33.09 10.96
CA ILE A 167 -1.83 33.12 11.52
C ILE A 167 -2.53 31.80 11.20
N SER A 168 -2.73 30.97 12.24
CA SER A 168 -3.47 29.72 12.15
C SER A 168 -3.84 29.23 13.55
N PRO A 169 -5.05 28.67 13.78
CA PRO A 169 -5.43 28.11 15.07
C PRO A 169 -4.47 27.04 15.60
N VAL A 170 -3.70 26.42 14.70
CA VAL A 170 -2.72 25.36 15.01
C VAL A 170 -1.27 25.79 14.76
N ALA A 171 -1.00 27.10 14.56
CA ALA A 171 0.34 27.60 14.23
C ALA A 171 1.38 27.21 15.30
N ASN A 172 1.09 27.49 16.58
CA ASN A 172 2.01 27.17 17.68
C ASN A 172 2.31 25.67 17.74
N SER A 173 1.26 24.84 17.81
CA SER A 173 1.41 23.37 17.85
C SER A 173 2.14 22.82 16.63
N SER A 174 1.92 23.38 15.44
CA SER A 174 2.57 22.94 14.21
C SER A 174 4.09 23.17 14.26
N LEU A 175 4.50 24.38 14.65
CA LEU A 175 5.91 24.74 14.82
C LEU A 175 6.56 23.90 15.92
N GLU A 176 5.92 23.75 17.08
CA GLU A 176 6.42 22.91 18.19
C GLU A 176 6.59 21.45 17.77
N PHE A 177 5.59 20.84 17.12
CA PHE A 177 5.67 19.45 16.66
C PHE A 177 6.78 19.24 15.64
N SER A 178 7.07 20.23 14.79
CA SER A 178 8.21 20.15 13.86
C SER A 178 9.56 20.05 14.59
N GLN A 179 9.68 20.65 15.78
CA GLN A 179 10.90 20.58 16.59
C GLN A 179 10.97 19.27 17.40
N ILE A 180 9.82 18.73 17.80
CA ILE A 180 9.72 17.52 18.63
C ILE A 180 9.95 16.24 17.80
N PHE A 181 9.33 16.13 16.62
CA PHE A 181 9.38 14.92 15.78
C PHE A 181 10.65 14.82 14.93
N ALA A 182 11.80 15.04 15.57
CA ALA A 182 13.08 15.07 14.91
C ALA A 182 13.49 13.72 14.29
N GLU A 183 13.00 12.61 14.84
CA GLU A 183 13.28 11.26 14.35
C GLU A 183 12.78 11.00 12.92
N TRP A 184 11.88 11.85 12.42
CA TRP A 184 11.33 11.78 11.05
C TRP A 184 12.03 12.74 10.07
N LEU A 185 13.06 13.47 10.51
CA LEU A 185 13.80 14.44 9.71
C LEU A 185 15.01 13.84 8.99
N CYS A 186 15.64 14.61 8.11
CA CYS A 186 16.90 14.21 7.48
C CYS A 186 18.05 14.17 8.50
N HIS A 187 19.10 13.38 8.19
CA HIS A 187 20.22 13.15 9.11
C HIS A 187 20.87 14.45 9.62
N ASN A 188 20.99 15.48 8.77
CA ASN A 188 21.57 16.77 9.14
C ASN A 188 20.75 17.53 10.19
N LYS A 189 19.43 17.34 10.21
CA LYS A 189 18.54 17.94 11.22
C LYS A 189 18.47 17.07 12.47
N GLN A 190 18.45 15.75 12.29
CA GLN A 190 18.58 14.81 13.41
C GLN A 190 19.85 15.06 14.23
N SER A 191 20.98 15.35 13.57
CA SER A 191 22.26 15.57 14.26
C SER A 191 22.25 16.78 15.18
N LYS A 192 21.47 17.82 14.87
CA LYS A 192 21.31 19.02 15.71
C LYS A 192 20.65 18.72 17.05
N VAL A 193 19.73 17.75 17.08
CA VAL A 193 19.03 17.35 18.31
C VAL A 193 19.98 16.71 19.32
N TYR A 194 21.04 16.04 18.87
CA TYR A 194 22.09 15.54 19.76
C TYR A 194 22.97 16.68 20.35
N LEU A 195 22.95 17.88 19.75
CA LEU A 195 23.71 19.07 20.16
C LEU A 195 22.85 20.10 20.94
N PRO A 196 21.77 19.64 21.59
CA PRO A 196 20.64 20.47 22.02
C PRO A 196 20.25 21.68 21.13
N GLU A 197 20.44 21.59 19.82
CA GLU A 197 20.12 22.65 18.87
C GLU A 197 18.76 22.39 18.19
N PRO A 198 17.95 23.43 17.94
CA PRO A 198 16.67 23.25 17.25
C PRO A 198 16.89 22.79 15.80
N PRO A 199 16.23 21.72 15.33
CA PRO A 199 16.40 21.22 13.97
C PRO A 199 15.96 22.20 12.88
N PHE A 200 15.02 23.11 13.20
CA PHE A 200 14.58 24.15 12.29
C PHE A 200 14.90 25.57 12.79
N PRO A 201 15.38 26.46 11.89
CA PRO A 201 15.80 27.82 12.26
C PRO A 201 14.63 28.75 12.62
N HIS A 202 13.39 28.37 12.30
CA HIS A 202 12.24 29.19 12.69
C HIS A 202 12.09 29.31 14.21
N ALA A 203 12.68 28.41 15.01
CA ALA A 203 12.79 28.59 16.46
C ALA A 203 13.53 29.89 16.83
N GLU A 204 14.63 30.18 16.14
CA GLU A 204 15.39 31.43 16.36
C GLU A 204 14.62 32.65 15.84
N LEU A 205 13.90 32.53 14.73
CA LEU A 205 13.02 33.60 14.24
C LEU A 205 11.96 33.99 15.28
N ILE A 206 11.42 33.01 16.01
CA ILE A 206 10.45 33.24 17.09
C ILE A 206 11.13 33.93 18.28
N LEU A 207 12.29 33.41 18.72
CA LEU A 207 13.05 33.99 19.85
C LEU A 207 13.47 35.44 19.59
N THR A 208 13.80 35.77 18.34
CA THR A 208 14.20 37.12 17.91
C THR A 208 13.02 38.04 17.57
N ASN A 209 11.78 37.58 17.75
CA ASN A 209 10.54 38.29 17.38
C ASN A 209 10.44 38.68 15.89
N LYS A 210 11.24 38.04 15.02
CA LYS A 210 11.14 38.21 13.56
C LYS A 210 9.94 37.44 13.00
N LEU A 211 9.66 36.24 13.53
CA LEU A 211 8.47 35.46 13.25
C LEU A 211 7.56 35.43 14.48
N LYS A 212 6.37 36.02 14.34
CA LYS A 212 5.32 35.96 15.36
C LYS A 212 4.19 35.07 14.87
N HIS A 213 3.61 34.26 15.75
CA HIS A 213 2.52 33.38 15.38
C HIS A 213 1.31 33.64 16.29
N TYR A 214 0.11 33.56 15.72
CA TYR A 214 -1.14 33.79 16.45
C TYR A 214 -2.22 32.80 16.00
N PRO A 215 -3.11 32.39 16.91
CA PRO A 215 -4.20 31.48 16.58
C PRO A 215 -5.26 32.13 15.66
N SER A 216 -5.40 33.45 15.74
CA SER A 216 -6.35 34.22 14.94
C SER A 216 -5.91 35.68 14.83
N ILE A 217 -6.49 36.40 13.87
CA ILE A 217 -6.43 37.88 13.79
C ILE A 217 -7.10 38.58 14.98
N HIS A 218 -8.02 37.90 15.66
CA HIS A 218 -8.71 38.45 16.83
C HIS A 218 -7.82 38.32 18.08
N GLY A 219 -7.67 39.40 18.83
CA GLY A 219 -6.90 39.44 20.08
C GLY A 219 -5.51 40.03 19.91
N GLU A 220 -4.50 39.36 20.46
CA GLU A 220 -3.13 39.89 20.63
C GLU A 220 -2.46 40.35 19.33
N PHE A 221 -2.78 39.70 18.20
CA PHE A 221 -2.29 40.09 16.89
C PHE A 221 -2.52 41.57 16.59
N SER A 222 -3.69 42.11 16.97
CA SER A 222 -4.05 43.51 16.68
C SER A 222 -3.13 44.52 17.36
N ASN A 223 -2.54 44.18 18.51
CA ASN A 223 -1.61 45.07 19.22
C ASN A 223 -0.21 45.08 18.59
N ASP A 224 0.16 43.96 17.97
CA ASP A 224 1.50 43.72 17.44
C ASP A 224 1.60 43.91 15.93
N PHE A 225 0.47 44.10 15.25
CA PHE A 225 0.39 44.22 13.81
C PHE A 225 1.08 45.49 13.29
N LYS A 226 2.06 45.30 12.42
CA LYS A 226 2.84 46.38 11.79
C LYS A 226 2.89 46.16 10.29
N GLN A 227 2.98 47.26 9.53
CA GLN A 227 3.14 47.24 8.08
C GLN A 227 4.36 48.11 7.69
N PRO A 228 5.12 47.75 6.64
CA PRO A 228 4.96 46.57 5.78
C PRO A 228 5.29 45.25 6.50
N CYS A 229 4.60 44.16 6.13
CA CYS A 229 4.80 42.84 6.72
C CYS A 229 4.54 41.70 5.73
N VAL A 230 4.91 40.48 6.13
CA VAL A 230 4.56 39.23 5.44
C VAL A 230 3.64 38.41 6.34
N VAL A 231 2.48 38.00 5.84
CA VAL A 231 1.51 37.19 6.57
C VAL A 231 1.33 35.84 5.89
N PHE A 232 1.69 34.77 6.59
CA PHE A 232 1.34 33.39 6.27
C PHE A 232 0.02 33.06 6.95
N THR A 233 -0.97 32.58 6.20
CA THR A 233 -2.29 32.25 6.76
C THR A 233 -2.86 31.00 6.12
N GLY A 234 -3.54 30.21 6.95
CA GLY A 234 -4.22 29.00 6.54
C GLY A 234 -5.24 29.24 5.42
N HIS A 235 -5.17 28.43 4.37
CA HIS A 235 -6.08 28.47 3.23
C HIS A 235 -6.16 27.08 2.61
N PRO A 236 -7.37 26.59 2.28
CA PRO A 236 -7.50 25.62 1.19
C PRO A 236 -8.14 26.22 -0.05
N SER A 237 -9.00 27.24 0.05
CA SER A 237 -9.76 27.76 -1.11
C SER A 237 -10.01 29.27 -1.12
N LEU A 238 -9.46 30.00 -0.14
CA LEU A 238 -9.75 31.41 0.11
C LEU A 238 -11.25 31.64 0.37
N ARG A 239 -11.91 30.68 1.03
CA ARG A 239 -13.30 30.79 1.48
C ARG A 239 -13.45 30.69 2.99
N TYR A 240 -12.39 30.23 3.68
CA TYR A 240 -12.37 30.01 5.12
C TYR A 240 -11.01 30.42 5.67
N GLY A 241 -10.97 30.71 6.96
CA GLY A 241 -9.79 31.18 7.66
C GLY A 241 -9.59 32.69 7.52
N ASP A 242 -8.56 33.18 8.20
CA ASP A 242 -8.32 34.62 8.35
C ASP A 242 -7.81 35.29 7.06
N VAL A 243 -7.40 34.50 6.07
CA VAL A 243 -7.01 34.95 4.73
C VAL A 243 -8.08 35.79 4.05
N VAL A 244 -9.37 35.50 4.29
CA VAL A 244 -10.50 36.23 3.72
C VAL A 244 -10.51 37.68 4.22
N HIS A 245 -10.23 37.89 5.51
CA HIS A 245 -10.18 39.22 6.11
C HIS A 245 -9.02 40.05 5.55
N PHE A 246 -7.85 39.43 5.35
CA PHE A 246 -6.71 40.11 4.72
C PHE A 246 -6.98 40.46 3.26
N LEU A 247 -7.67 39.59 2.50
CA LEU A 247 -8.06 39.91 1.12
C LEU A 247 -9.01 41.11 1.06
N GLU A 248 -9.97 41.22 1.96
CA GLU A 248 -10.85 42.40 2.05
C GLU A 248 -10.09 43.67 2.43
N LEU A 249 -9.11 43.56 3.35
CA LEU A 249 -8.32 44.69 3.83
C LEU A 249 -7.29 45.17 2.79
N TRP A 250 -6.60 44.24 2.12
CA TRP A 250 -5.44 44.52 1.27
C TRP A 250 -5.75 44.51 -0.22
N GLY A 251 -6.86 43.90 -0.63
CA GLY A 251 -7.23 43.66 -2.03
C GLY A 251 -7.42 44.93 -2.88
N LYS A 252 -7.73 46.06 -2.25
CA LYS A 252 -7.97 47.35 -2.91
C LYS A 252 -6.70 48.14 -3.19
N SER A 253 -5.54 47.71 -2.69
CA SER A 253 -4.26 48.41 -2.86
C SER A 253 -3.31 47.63 -3.76
N SER A 254 -2.82 48.28 -4.81
CA SER A 254 -1.80 47.74 -5.72
C SER A 254 -0.39 47.70 -5.13
N LEU A 255 -0.21 48.25 -3.92
CA LEU A 255 1.03 48.10 -3.16
C LEU A 255 1.17 46.68 -2.58
N ASN A 256 0.05 46.01 -2.26
CA ASN A 256 0.07 44.69 -1.66
C ASN A 256 0.17 43.60 -2.73
N THR A 257 0.71 42.45 -2.33
CA THR A 257 0.85 41.27 -3.20
C THR A 257 0.37 40.01 -2.49
N ILE A 258 -0.44 39.20 -3.18
CA ILE A 258 -0.77 37.84 -2.77
C ILE A 258 0.10 36.86 -3.56
N ILE A 259 0.81 35.98 -2.87
CA ILE A 259 1.69 34.98 -3.48
C ILE A 259 1.20 33.59 -3.12
N PHE A 260 0.82 32.82 -4.14
CA PHE A 260 0.38 31.43 -3.97
C PHE A 260 1.56 30.48 -4.18
N THR A 261 1.77 29.57 -3.22
CA THR A 261 2.84 28.57 -3.24
C THR A 261 2.35 27.15 -3.49
N GLU A 262 1.08 26.87 -3.22
CA GLU A 262 0.53 25.51 -3.32
C GLU A 262 -0.03 25.22 -4.72
N PRO A 263 0.27 24.06 -5.32
CA PRO A 263 -0.23 23.67 -6.64
C PRO A 263 -1.59 22.95 -6.60
N ASP A 264 -2.07 22.53 -5.42
CA ASP A 264 -3.26 21.68 -5.27
C ASP A 264 -4.57 22.41 -5.64
N PHE A 265 -4.55 23.74 -5.69
CA PHE A 265 -5.70 24.57 -6.01
C PHE A 265 -5.39 25.58 -7.11
N SER A 266 -6.37 25.76 -8.01
CA SER A 266 -6.34 26.83 -9.01
C SER A 266 -6.44 28.19 -8.31
N TYR A 267 -5.33 28.95 -8.32
CA TYR A 267 -5.30 30.29 -7.72
C TYR A 267 -6.31 31.24 -8.39
N LEU A 268 -6.58 31.04 -9.70
CA LEU A 268 -7.58 31.81 -10.43
C LEU A 268 -9.00 31.56 -9.90
N ASP A 269 -9.36 30.29 -9.68
CA ASP A 269 -10.67 29.94 -9.13
C ASP A 269 -10.80 30.40 -7.66
N ALA A 270 -9.70 30.31 -6.91
CA ALA A 270 -9.65 30.83 -5.55
C ALA A 270 -9.88 32.35 -5.50
N LEU A 271 -9.30 33.10 -6.44
CA LEU A 271 -9.44 34.56 -6.53
C LEU A 271 -10.73 35.05 -7.21
N ALA A 272 -11.45 34.20 -7.94
CA ALA A 272 -12.58 34.62 -8.76
C ALA A 272 -13.64 35.49 -8.04
N PRO A 273 -14.03 35.21 -6.77
CA PRO A 273 -15.01 36.05 -6.06
C PRO A 273 -14.48 37.42 -5.60
N TYR A 274 -13.17 37.61 -5.60
CA TYR A 274 -12.52 38.85 -5.17
C TYR A 274 -12.26 39.80 -6.34
N GLN A 275 -12.67 39.44 -7.56
CA GLN A 275 -12.50 40.29 -8.74
C GLN A 275 -13.56 41.40 -8.78
N PRO A 276 -13.20 42.63 -9.21
CA PRO A 276 -11.86 43.07 -9.61
C PRO A 276 -10.93 43.30 -8.40
N LEU A 277 -9.70 42.80 -8.50
CA LEU A 277 -8.69 42.92 -7.44
C LEU A 277 -7.54 43.83 -7.88
N ALA A 278 -7.24 44.88 -7.10
CA ALA A 278 -6.12 45.80 -7.38
C ALA A 278 -4.77 45.27 -6.86
N MET A 279 -4.81 44.44 -5.82
CA MET A 279 -3.66 43.73 -5.27
C MET A 279 -2.99 42.85 -6.33
N LYS A 280 -1.66 42.87 -6.37
CA LYS A 280 -0.88 42.07 -7.31
C LYS A 280 -1.01 40.59 -6.95
N CYS A 281 -1.22 39.75 -7.95
CA CYS A 281 -1.34 38.30 -7.78
C CYS A 281 -0.15 37.61 -8.43
N VAL A 282 0.58 36.83 -7.65
CA VAL A 282 1.76 36.08 -8.09
C VAL A 282 1.54 34.60 -7.79
N TYR A 283 1.92 33.75 -8.74
CA TYR A 283 1.81 32.31 -8.60
C TYR A 283 3.21 31.68 -8.71
N CYS A 284 3.72 31.20 -7.59
CA CYS A 284 5.05 30.58 -7.47
C CYS A 284 4.89 29.18 -6.86
N PRO A 285 4.39 28.18 -7.62
CA PRO A 285 4.12 26.86 -7.07
C PRO A 285 5.41 26.15 -6.64
N ILE A 286 5.51 25.81 -5.35
CA ILE A 286 6.63 25.11 -4.74
C ILE A 286 6.21 23.66 -4.50
N ASP A 287 6.28 22.84 -5.56
CA ASP A 287 5.90 21.43 -5.52
C ASP A 287 7.13 20.52 -5.53
N THR A 288 7.45 19.95 -4.37
CA THR A 288 8.61 19.07 -4.22
C THR A 288 8.31 17.60 -4.54
N ARG A 289 7.08 17.26 -4.97
CA ARG A 289 6.71 15.88 -5.31
C ARG A 289 7.51 15.36 -6.51
N LEU A 290 7.58 14.04 -6.67
CA LEU A 290 8.21 13.39 -7.82
C LEU A 290 7.68 13.94 -9.14
N ASN A 291 8.60 14.30 -10.03
CA ASN A 291 8.29 14.60 -11.43
C ASN A 291 8.39 13.36 -12.33
N PHE A 292 7.84 13.44 -13.54
CA PHE A 292 7.80 12.32 -14.50
C PHE A 292 9.19 11.78 -14.88
N ILE A 293 10.21 12.64 -14.92
CA ILE A 293 11.59 12.25 -15.21
C ILE A 293 12.18 11.45 -14.04
N GLN A 294 11.95 11.89 -12.81
CA GLN A 294 12.37 11.19 -11.60
C GLN A 294 11.66 9.84 -11.46
N VAL A 295 10.34 9.80 -11.71
CA VAL A 295 9.56 8.55 -11.75
C VAL A 295 10.13 7.59 -12.78
N SER A 296 10.43 8.06 -13.99
CA SER A 296 11.00 7.21 -15.04
C SER A 296 12.33 6.58 -14.62
N LYS A 297 13.16 7.29 -13.84
CA LYS A 297 14.40 6.74 -13.26
C LYS A 297 14.10 5.76 -12.14
N LEU A 298 13.18 6.11 -11.23
CA LEU A 298 12.75 5.25 -10.13
C LEU A 298 12.21 3.91 -10.64
N LEU A 299 11.33 3.91 -11.64
CA LEU A 299 10.76 2.69 -12.21
C LEU A 299 11.82 1.80 -12.86
N LYS A 300 12.85 2.39 -13.48
CA LYS A 300 14.00 1.64 -14.04
C LYS A 300 14.85 0.98 -12.96
N GLU A 301 14.97 1.59 -11.79
CA GLU A 301 15.73 1.04 -10.67
C GLU A 301 14.92 0.01 -9.86
N VAL A 302 13.63 0.28 -9.66
CA VAL A 302 12.74 -0.56 -8.85
C VAL A 302 12.26 -1.80 -9.62
N GLN A 303 12.12 -1.69 -10.94
CA GLN A 303 11.67 -2.74 -11.86
C GLN A 303 10.44 -3.50 -11.34
N PRO A 304 9.30 -2.82 -11.09
CA PRO A 304 8.07 -3.50 -10.72
C PRO A 304 7.50 -4.30 -11.89
N LEU A 305 6.78 -5.39 -11.61
CA LEU A 305 6.16 -6.21 -12.67
C LEU A 305 5.01 -5.48 -13.37
N HIS A 306 4.20 -4.76 -12.60
CA HIS A 306 3.12 -3.91 -13.09
C HIS A 306 3.10 -2.55 -12.39
N VAL A 307 2.81 -1.49 -13.13
CA VAL A 307 2.62 -0.13 -12.60
C VAL A 307 1.15 0.23 -12.70
N VAL A 308 0.57 0.76 -11.64
CA VAL A 308 -0.81 1.26 -11.58
C VAL A 308 -0.78 2.74 -11.29
N CYS A 309 -1.47 3.56 -12.07
CA CYS A 309 -1.44 5.01 -11.89
C CYS A 309 -2.74 5.68 -12.35
N PRO A 310 -3.01 6.92 -11.90
CA PRO A 310 -4.06 7.74 -12.49
C PRO A 310 -3.90 7.89 -14.00
N GLU A 311 -5.01 7.84 -14.75
CA GLU A 311 -4.98 7.97 -16.21
C GLU A 311 -4.32 9.28 -16.69
N GLN A 312 -4.41 10.37 -15.91
CA GLN A 312 -3.77 11.64 -16.29
C GLN A 312 -2.25 11.53 -16.41
N TYR A 313 -1.63 10.49 -15.84
CA TYR A 313 -0.20 10.27 -15.93
C TYR A 313 0.21 9.49 -17.18
N THR A 314 -0.71 8.89 -17.93
CA THR A 314 -0.39 8.10 -19.13
C THR A 314 -0.45 8.91 -20.42
N GLN A 315 -0.81 10.20 -20.33
CA GLN A 315 -0.93 11.11 -21.47
C GLN A 315 -0.14 12.39 -21.20
N PRO A 316 0.45 13.00 -22.23
CA PRO A 316 1.10 14.30 -22.07
C PRO A 316 0.07 15.37 -21.69
N PRO A 317 0.48 16.45 -20.99
CA PRO A 317 -0.43 17.53 -20.62
C PRO A 317 -1.18 18.10 -21.85
N PRO A 318 -2.50 18.36 -21.77
CA PRO A 318 -3.27 18.81 -22.93
C PRO A 318 -2.73 20.10 -23.58
N ALA A 319 -2.18 21.01 -22.79
CA ALA A 319 -1.56 22.25 -23.27
C ALA A 319 -0.20 22.03 -23.96
N GLN A 320 0.43 20.86 -23.75
CA GLN A 320 1.77 20.52 -24.23
C GLN A 320 1.83 19.08 -24.73
N SER A 321 1.00 18.73 -25.72
CA SER A 321 0.88 17.37 -26.26
C SER A 321 2.19 16.78 -26.83
N HIS A 322 3.17 17.63 -27.18
CA HIS A 322 4.48 17.22 -27.66
C HIS A 322 5.43 16.75 -26.53
N ARG A 323 5.12 17.02 -25.26
CA ARG A 323 5.96 16.71 -24.10
C ARG A 323 5.72 15.29 -23.60
N THR A 324 6.12 14.30 -24.39
CA THR A 324 6.05 12.88 -24.01
C THR A 324 6.97 12.52 -22.84
N ASP A 325 7.89 13.40 -22.45
CA ASP A 325 8.69 13.28 -21.23
C ASP A 325 7.87 13.58 -19.94
N LEU A 326 6.66 14.12 -20.08
CA LEU A 326 5.74 14.46 -18.98
C LEU A 326 4.60 13.45 -18.83
N MET A 327 4.85 12.19 -19.22
CA MET A 327 3.96 11.07 -18.97
C MET A 327 4.76 9.86 -18.48
N ILE A 328 4.09 8.89 -17.90
CA ILE A 328 4.68 7.61 -17.49
C ILE A 328 4.69 6.69 -18.70
N ASP A 329 5.90 6.38 -19.17
CA ASP A 329 6.13 5.36 -20.19
C ASP A 329 6.97 4.22 -19.58
N CYS A 330 6.36 3.05 -19.43
CA CYS A 330 7.00 1.85 -18.90
C CYS A 330 6.55 0.61 -19.67
N GLN A 331 7.35 -0.47 -19.57
CA GLN A 331 7.05 -1.77 -20.17
C GLN A 331 7.00 -2.83 -19.07
N PRO A 332 5.87 -3.56 -18.90
CA PRO A 332 4.61 -3.42 -19.64
C PRO A 332 3.92 -2.06 -19.41
N PRO A 333 3.00 -1.64 -20.29
CA PRO A 333 2.28 -0.37 -20.15
C PRO A 333 1.58 -0.25 -18.79
N PRO A 334 1.51 0.96 -18.22
CA PRO A 334 0.88 1.15 -16.91
C PRO A 334 -0.63 0.87 -16.98
N MET A 335 -1.16 0.29 -15.91
CA MET A 335 -2.58 0.09 -15.69
C MET A 335 -3.19 1.40 -15.16
N ALA A 336 -3.80 2.15 -16.06
CA ALA A 336 -4.49 3.40 -15.71
C ALA A 336 -5.79 3.13 -14.95
N TYR A 337 -6.16 4.02 -14.03
CA TYR A 337 -7.48 4.05 -13.43
C TYR A 337 -8.09 5.46 -13.44
N ARG A 338 -9.42 5.51 -13.48
CA ARG A 338 -10.24 6.73 -13.38
C ARG A 338 -10.95 6.81 -12.03
N ARG A 339 -11.51 7.99 -11.74
CA ARG A 339 -12.34 8.20 -10.56
C ARG A 339 -13.55 7.26 -10.59
N ALA A 340 -13.81 6.58 -9.47
CA ALA A 340 -14.89 5.61 -9.29
C ALA A 340 -14.81 4.33 -10.16
N GLU A 341 -13.67 4.08 -10.80
CA GLU A 341 -13.42 2.83 -11.52
C GLU A 341 -12.94 1.72 -10.58
N VAL A 342 -13.39 0.49 -10.84
CA VAL A 342 -12.89 -0.72 -10.15
C VAL A 342 -11.85 -1.39 -11.06
N LEU A 343 -10.57 -1.22 -10.73
CA LEU A 343 -9.47 -1.84 -11.45
C LEU A 343 -9.09 -3.18 -10.80
N THR A 344 -9.14 -4.27 -11.57
CA THR A 344 -8.68 -5.59 -11.10
C THR A 344 -7.17 -5.71 -11.33
N LEU A 345 -6.42 -5.90 -10.25
CA LEU A 345 -4.96 -6.08 -10.31
C LEU A 345 -4.59 -7.49 -10.82
N PRO A 346 -3.47 -7.65 -11.55
CA PRO A 346 -3.14 -8.85 -12.30
C PRO A 346 -2.52 -9.97 -11.44
N PHE A 347 -3.04 -10.19 -10.23
CA PHE A 347 -2.56 -11.26 -9.36
C PHE A 347 -3.07 -12.62 -9.83
N LYS A 348 -2.18 -13.63 -9.84
CA LYS A 348 -2.50 -15.02 -10.18
C LYS A 348 -2.18 -15.94 -9.01
N ARG A 349 -2.91 -15.79 -7.91
CA ARG A 349 -2.74 -16.63 -6.73
C ARG A 349 -3.11 -18.07 -7.05
N ARG A 350 -2.13 -18.97 -6.97
CA ARG A 350 -2.30 -20.43 -7.19
C ARG A 350 -2.08 -21.27 -5.95
N TYR A 351 -1.34 -20.71 -4.99
CA TYR A 351 -0.87 -21.42 -3.82
C TYR A 351 -1.30 -20.67 -2.56
N GLU A 352 -1.49 -21.45 -1.50
CA GLU A 352 -1.70 -20.96 -0.16
C GLU A 352 -0.64 -21.54 0.76
N LYS A 353 -0.16 -20.70 1.69
CA LYS A 353 0.78 -21.16 2.69
C LYS A 353 0.00 -21.84 3.81
N ILE A 354 0.36 -23.08 4.10
CA ILE A 354 -0.23 -23.87 5.17
C ILE A 354 0.89 -24.35 6.10
N GLU A 355 0.73 -24.15 7.40
CA GLU A 355 1.67 -24.59 8.41
C GLU A 355 1.31 -26.00 8.89
N LEU A 356 2.30 -26.90 8.87
CA LEU A 356 2.15 -28.27 9.37
C LEU A 356 2.51 -28.31 10.85
N MET A 357 1.60 -28.74 11.72
CA MET A 357 1.90 -28.84 13.16
C MET A 357 2.99 -29.89 13.43
N PRO A 358 3.89 -29.66 14.42
CA PRO A 358 4.96 -30.60 14.75
C PRO A 358 4.48 -32.04 14.98
N ASP A 359 3.41 -32.23 15.75
CA ASP A 359 2.85 -33.56 16.05
C ASP A 359 2.40 -34.32 14.79
N LEU A 360 1.85 -33.60 13.81
CA LEU A 360 1.46 -34.18 12.54
C LEU A 360 2.70 -34.48 11.69
N ALA A 361 3.67 -33.56 11.65
CA ALA A 361 4.91 -33.73 10.93
C ALA A 361 5.71 -34.95 11.41
N GLU A 362 5.77 -35.19 12.72
CA GLU A 362 6.43 -36.35 13.34
C GLU A 362 5.74 -37.68 12.98
N SER A 363 4.43 -37.65 12.74
CA SER A 363 3.67 -38.84 12.34
C SER A 363 3.87 -39.25 10.87
N LEU A 364 4.42 -38.37 10.03
CA LEU A 364 4.66 -38.66 8.62
C LEU A 364 5.92 -39.50 8.48
N VAL A 365 5.76 -40.68 7.86
CA VAL A 365 6.88 -41.59 7.56
C VAL A 365 7.03 -41.69 6.04
N PRO A 366 7.90 -40.87 5.41
CA PRO A 366 8.11 -40.94 3.97
C PRO A 366 8.73 -42.29 3.56
N SER A 367 8.13 -42.95 2.57
CA SER A 367 8.67 -44.14 1.92
C SER A 367 9.30 -43.76 0.57
N GLU A 368 10.50 -44.25 0.29
CA GLU A 368 11.18 -44.03 -1.00
C GLU A 368 10.51 -44.85 -2.10
N ILE A 369 10.00 -44.17 -3.14
CA ILE A 369 9.33 -44.80 -4.28
C ILE A 369 10.28 -44.87 -5.48
N LYS A 370 11.15 -43.88 -5.62
CA LYS A 370 12.20 -43.80 -6.65
C LYS A 370 13.46 -43.23 -5.99
N PRO A 371 14.66 -43.52 -6.53
CA PRO A 371 15.91 -42.96 -6.03
C PRO A 371 15.81 -41.43 -5.87
N GLY A 372 15.87 -40.95 -4.62
CA GLY A 372 15.79 -39.52 -4.29
C GLY A 372 14.38 -38.91 -4.22
N ILE A 373 13.31 -39.70 -4.39
CA ILE A 373 11.91 -39.26 -4.23
C ILE A 373 11.23 -40.13 -3.18
N SER A 374 10.91 -39.52 -2.03
CA SER A 374 10.12 -40.12 -0.96
C SER A 374 8.73 -39.50 -0.89
N MET A 375 7.74 -40.31 -0.52
CA MET A 375 6.35 -39.87 -0.41
C MET A 375 5.77 -40.32 0.93
N ALA A 376 4.94 -39.48 1.54
CA ALA A 376 4.14 -39.80 2.72
C ALA A 376 2.70 -39.33 2.49
N THR A 377 1.72 -40.11 2.95
CA THR A 377 0.32 -39.69 2.93
C THR A 377 0.04 -38.75 4.11
N VAL A 378 -0.51 -37.57 3.82
CA VAL A 378 -0.90 -36.60 4.85
C VAL A 378 -2.41 -36.62 5.01
N SER A 379 -2.88 -37.04 6.18
CA SER A 379 -4.30 -37.01 6.56
C SER A 379 -4.47 -36.16 7.81
N ALA A 380 -5.16 -35.03 7.67
CA ALA A 380 -5.15 -33.97 8.68
C ALA A 380 -6.45 -33.14 8.66
N VAL A 381 -6.73 -32.46 9.76
CA VAL A 381 -7.75 -31.43 9.83
C VAL A 381 -7.12 -30.09 9.47
N LEU A 382 -7.66 -29.41 8.46
CA LEU A 382 -7.30 -28.03 8.14
C LEU A 382 -8.07 -27.08 9.08
N GLN A 383 -7.36 -26.46 10.00
CA GLN A 383 -7.89 -25.35 10.79
C GLN A 383 -7.52 -24.03 10.13
N THR A 384 -8.54 -23.22 9.82
CA THR A 384 -8.36 -21.87 9.29
C THR A 384 -8.90 -20.86 10.28
N LYS A 385 -8.08 -19.91 10.69
CA LYS A 385 -8.49 -18.78 11.52
C LYS A 385 -7.68 -17.55 11.12
N ASP A 386 -8.35 -16.43 10.89
CA ASP A 386 -7.69 -15.15 10.53
C ASP A 386 -6.63 -15.35 9.43
N ASN A 387 -7.00 -16.01 8.32
CA ASN A 387 -6.14 -16.34 7.17
C ASN A 387 -4.83 -17.09 7.50
N LYS A 388 -4.73 -17.65 8.71
CA LYS A 388 -3.69 -18.60 9.09
C LYS A 388 -4.24 -20.00 8.94
N HIS A 389 -3.56 -20.80 8.12
CA HIS A 389 -3.95 -22.15 7.77
C HIS A 389 -2.99 -23.13 8.44
N VAL A 390 -3.52 -24.02 9.27
CA VAL A 390 -2.74 -24.99 10.04
C VAL A 390 -3.31 -26.39 9.82
N LEU A 391 -2.45 -27.36 9.51
CA LEU A 391 -2.81 -28.77 9.46
C LEU A 391 -2.53 -29.43 10.82
N GLN A 392 -3.57 -30.02 11.40
CA GLN A 392 -3.53 -30.73 12.68
C GLN A 392 -3.83 -32.21 12.50
N SER A 393 -3.28 -33.03 13.39
CA SER A 393 -3.59 -34.46 13.44
C SER A 393 -5.09 -34.67 13.64
N LEU A 394 -5.60 -35.76 13.07
CA LEU A 394 -7.01 -36.14 13.25
C LEU A 394 -7.35 -36.27 14.75
N PRO A 395 -8.51 -35.78 15.19
CA PRO A 395 -8.94 -35.95 16.57
C PRO A 395 -8.94 -37.43 16.93
N LYS A 396 -8.26 -37.80 18.03
CA LYS A 396 -8.31 -39.18 18.52
C LYS A 396 -9.77 -39.50 18.87
N PRO A 397 -10.34 -40.63 18.40
CA PRO A 397 -11.69 -41.00 18.79
C PRO A 397 -11.76 -41.08 20.32
N ILE A 398 -12.73 -40.38 20.91
CA ILE A 398 -12.94 -40.38 22.35
C ILE A 398 -13.25 -41.82 22.75
N GLN A 399 -12.28 -42.53 23.34
CA GLN A 399 -12.56 -43.75 24.07
C GLN A 399 -13.46 -43.35 25.24
N GLN A 400 -14.73 -43.73 25.19
CA GLN A 400 -15.64 -43.60 26.33
C GLN A 400 -15.06 -44.44 27.47
N GLN A 401 -14.25 -43.82 28.34
CA GLN A 401 -13.94 -44.40 29.63
C GLN A 401 -15.25 -44.47 30.41
N GLY A 402 -15.64 -45.70 30.77
CA GLY A 402 -16.88 -46.00 31.46
C GLY A 402 -17.00 -45.21 32.76
N GLY A 403 -17.73 -44.10 32.72
CA GLY A 403 -18.05 -43.28 33.87
C GLY A 403 -19.43 -42.67 33.69
N LYS A 404 -20.43 -43.20 34.39
CA LYS A 404 -21.82 -42.72 34.39
C LYS A 404 -21.89 -41.26 34.85
N LYS A 405 -21.82 -40.27 33.94
CA LYS A 405 -22.31 -38.91 34.18
C LYS A 405 -23.04 -38.36 32.95
N ARG A 406 -24.16 -37.70 33.24
CA ARG A 406 -25.22 -37.22 32.34
C ARG A 406 -24.68 -36.54 31.07
N LYS A 407 -25.12 -37.06 29.92
CA LYS A 407 -24.88 -36.55 28.56
C LYS A 407 -25.53 -35.15 28.42
N ARG A 408 -24.74 -34.11 28.21
CA ARG A 408 -25.22 -32.83 27.64
C ARG A 408 -25.36 -33.04 26.13
N VAL A 409 -26.50 -32.63 25.59
CA VAL A 409 -26.87 -32.72 24.17
C VAL A 409 -26.36 -31.46 23.49
N ASN A 410 -25.10 -31.47 23.00
CA ASN A 410 -24.63 -30.66 21.87
C ASN A 410 -23.15 -30.95 21.58
N ASP A 411 -22.84 -32.14 21.08
CA ASP A 411 -21.51 -32.41 20.50
C ASP A 411 -21.67 -33.46 19.40
N ASP A 412 -22.18 -33.04 18.24
CA ASP A 412 -22.07 -33.81 17.00
C ASP A 412 -20.63 -33.64 16.48
N SER A 413 -19.66 -34.25 17.17
CA SER A 413 -18.32 -34.41 16.63
C SER A 413 -18.38 -35.47 15.52
N PRO A 414 -18.06 -35.15 14.26
CA PRO A 414 -18.10 -36.14 13.18
C PRO A 414 -17.16 -37.32 13.51
N GLU A 415 -17.67 -38.56 13.43
CA GLU A 415 -16.85 -39.77 13.52
C GLU A 415 -15.89 -39.82 12.34
N PHE A 416 -14.63 -39.42 12.56
CA PHE A 416 -13.58 -39.53 11.57
C PHE A 416 -13.13 -41.00 11.46
N LYS A 417 -13.59 -41.69 10.41
CA LYS A 417 -12.98 -42.97 10.02
C LYS A 417 -11.54 -42.72 9.56
N PRO A 418 -10.55 -43.53 9.97
CA PRO A 418 -9.20 -43.38 9.46
C PRO A 418 -9.23 -43.54 7.93
N PRO A 419 -8.58 -42.63 7.19
CA PRO A 419 -8.51 -42.73 5.74
C PRO A 419 -7.86 -44.06 5.36
N LYS A 420 -8.38 -44.70 4.31
CA LYS A 420 -7.80 -45.93 3.78
C LYS A 420 -6.40 -45.60 3.23
N PRO A 421 -5.38 -46.43 3.49
CA PRO A 421 -4.05 -46.19 2.94
C PRO A 421 -4.14 -46.16 1.42
N LEU A 422 -3.49 -45.18 0.80
CA LEU A 422 -3.38 -45.10 -0.65
C LEU A 422 -2.41 -46.21 -1.11
N LEU A 423 -2.66 -46.75 -2.29
CA LEU A 423 -1.85 -47.82 -2.87
C LEU A 423 -1.05 -47.23 -4.02
N CYS A 424 0.24 -47.56 -4.09
CA CYS A 424 1.10 -47.16 -5.20
C CYS A 424 2.03 -48.31 -5.59
N GLY A 425 2.18 -48.52 -6.89
CA GLY A 425 3.00 -49.56 -7.47
C GLY A 425 2.53 -49.87 -8.88
N SER A 426 3.43 -50.40 -9.70
CA SER A 426 3.08 -50.94 -11.01
C SER A 426 3.00 -52.47 -10.93
N ILE A 427 2.04 -53.05 -11.64
CA ILE A 427 1.85 -54.49 -11.70
C ILE A 427 2.57 -55.00 -12.94
N THR A 428 3.70 -55.67 -12.78
CA THR A 428 4.39 -56.35 -13.89
C THR A 428 3.59 -57.58 -14.30
N ILE A 429 3.15 -57.64 -15.56
CA ILE A 429 2.18 -58.62 -16.03
C ILE A 429 2.75 -60.04 -15.99
N GLU A 430 4.01 -60.22 -16.38
CA GLU A 430 4.66 -61.54 -16.35
C GLU A 430 4.70 -62.09 -14.92
N GLN A 431 4.93 -61.22 -13.93
CA GLN A 431 4.94 -61.62 -12.52
C GLN A 431 3.53 -61.88 -11.99
N PHE A 432 2.55 -61.10 -12.45
CA PHE A 432 1.16 -61.27 -12.05
C PHE A 432 0.56 -62.57 -12.61
N VAL A 433 0.80 -62.88 -13.89
CA VAL A 433 0.39 -64.15 -14.52
C VAL A 433 1.04 -65.36 -13.82
N GLN A 434 2.35 -65.30 -13.56
CA GLN A 434 3.02 -66.36 -12.78
C GLN A 434 2.44 -66.51 -11.37
N SER A 435 1.97 -65.42 -10.75
CA SER A 435 1.32 -65.45 -9.44
C SER A 435 -0.07 -66.08 -9.52
N LEU A 436 -0.85 -65.80 -10.57
CA LEU A 436 -2.15 -66.43 -10.84
C LEU A 436 -2.01 -67.94 -11.01
N GLU A 437 -1.06 -68.39 -11.83
CA GLU A 437 -0.77 -69.81 -12.05
C GLU A 437 -0.39 -70.53 -10.75
N LYS A 438 0.50 -69.94 -9.94
CA LYS A 438 0.89 -70.49 -8.63
C LYS A 438 -0.27 -70.61 -7.64
N HIS A 439 -1.31 -69.78 -7.77
CA HIS A 439 -2.49 -69.83 -6.92
C HIS A 439 -3.65 -70.64 -7.54
N GLY A 440 -3.35 -71.44 -8.57
CA GLY A 440 -4.28 -72.41 -9.16
C GLY A 440 -5.22 -71.83 -10.23
N ILE A 441 -4.87 -70.68 -10.81
CA ILE A 441 -5.61 -70.07 -11.92
C ILE A 441 -4.76 -70.24 -13.18
N THR A 442 -5.06 -71.25 -13.98
CA THR A 442 -4.21 -71.67 -15.12
C THR A 442 -4.75 -71.27 -16.49
N ASP A 443 -6.00 -70.84 -16.57
CA ASP A 443 -6.70 -70.53 -17.83
C ASP A 443 -6.67 -69.02 -18.12
N VAL A 444 -5.45 -68.48 -18.25
CA VAL A 444 -5.17 -67.06 -18.35
C VAL A 444 -4.78 -66.71 -19.79
N LYS A 445 -5.54 -65.82 -20.44
CA LYS A 445 -5.18 -65.23 -21.73
C LYS A 445 -4.88 -63.75 -21.56
N VAL A 446 -3.71 -63.31 -22.01
CA VAL A 446 -3.31 -61.89 -21.98
C VAL A 446 -3.50 -61.31 -23.38
N GLU A 447 -4.17 -60.15 -23.45
CA GLU A 447 -4.35 -59.37 -24.67
C GLU A 447 -3.76 -57.97 -24.45
N ASP A 448 -2.83 -57.58 -25.32
CA ASP A 448 -2.23 -56.25 -25.28
C ASP A 448 -3.16 -55.25 -25.97
N THR A 449 -3.37 -54.10 -25.34
CA THR A 449 -4.18 -53.00 -25.86
C THR A 449 -3.30 -51.74 -25.99
N PRO A 450 -3.73 -50.71 -26.74
CA PRO A 450 -2.97 -49.47 -26.86
C PRO A 450 -2.76 -48.73 -25.52
N GLU A 451 -3.64 -48.96 -24.54
CA GLU A 451 -3.69 -48.24 -23.26
C GLU A 451 -3.22 -49.09 -22.06
N GLY A 452 -2.90 -50.37 -22.29
CA GLY A 452 -2.55 -51.31 -21.23
C GLY A 452 -2.77 -52.77 -21.64
N HIS A 453 -3.18 -53.61 -20.70
CA HIS A 453 -3.30 -55.04 -20.91
C HIS A 453 -4.58 -55.60 -20.29
N ILE A 454 -5.23 -56.52 -20.99
CA ILE A 454 -6.43 -57.21 -20.55
C ILE A 454 -6.07 -58.67 -20.27
N ILE A 455 -6.29 -59.11 -19.04
CA ILE A 455 -6.07 -60.48 -18.60
C ILE A 455 -7.45 -61.15 -18.47
N HIS A 456 -7.73 -62.10 -19.33
CA HIS A 456 -8.98 -62.85 -19.37
C HIS A 456 -8.80 -64.24 -18.73
N LEU A 457 -9.57 -64.48 -17.66
CA LEU A 457 -9.69 -65.77 -16.99
C LEU A 457 -10.86 -66.56 -17.60
N GLN A 458 -10.59 -67.38 -18.62
CA GLN A 458 -11.63 -67.97 -19.48
C GLN A 458 -12.60 -68.90 -18.73
N SER A 459 -12.09 -69.65 -17.75
CA SER A 459 -12.88 -70.57 -16.93
C SER A 459 -13.93 -69.90 -16.04
N GLU A 460 -13.77 -68.61 -15.73
CA GLU A 460 -14.57 -67.88 -14.74
C GLU A 460 -15.15 -66.56 -15.30
N ASP A 461 -15.08 -66.36 -16.62
CA ASP A 461 -15.54 -65.16 -17.35
C ASP A 461 -15.18 -63.84 -16.63
N THR A 462 -13.92 -63.74 -16.19
CA THR A 462 -13.41 -62.61 -15.39
C THR A 462 -12.30 -61.88 -16.14
N LEU A 463 -12.42 -60.55 -16.24
CA LEU A 463 -11.47 -59.68 -16.91
C LEU A 463 -10.74 -58.80 -15.89
N VAL A 464 -9.41 -58.76 -15.99
CA VAL A 464 -8.56 -57.83 -15.24
C VAL A 464 -7.89 -56.90 -16.24
N GLN A 465 -8.33 -55.65 -16.30
CA GLN A 465 -7.76 -54.60 -17.14
C GLN A 465 -6.75 -53.81 -16.31
N ILE A 466 -5.50 -53.76 -16.78
CA ILE A 466 -4.39 -53.06 -16.15
C ILE A 466 -3.89 -51.99 -17.11
N GLU A 467 -4.05 -50.73 -16.74
CA GLU A 467 -3.59 -49.55 -17.48
C GLU A 467 -2.49 -48.83 -16.68
N GLU A 468 -1.93 -47.75 -17.24
CA GLU A 468 -0.84 -46.99 -16.61
C GLU A 468 -1.19 -46.47 -15.20
N ASP A 469 -2.42 -45.98 -15.00
CA ASP A 469 -2.90 -45.40 -13.73
C ASP A 469 -4.14 -46.12 -13.14
N SER A 470 -4.58 -47.23 -13.74
CA SER A 470 -5.85 -47.88 -13.38
C SER A 470 -5.76 -49.42 -13.36
N THR A 471 -6.54 -50.06 -12.47
CA THR A 471 -6.72 -51.52 -12.48
C THR A 471 -8.19 -51.84 -12.22
N HIS A 472 -8.85 -52.43 -13.22
CA HIS A 472 -10.26 -52.77 -13.20
C HIS A 472 -10.43 -54.28 -13.20
N ILE A 473 -11.13 -54.81 -12.19
CA ILE A 473 -11.49 -56.24 -12.10
C ILE A 473 -12.98 -56.34 -12.37
N ILE A 474 -13.35 -56.96 -13.49
CA ILE A 474 -14.72 -57.20 -13.91
C ILE A 474 -14.98 -58.70 -13.75
N CYS A 475 -15.82 -59.07 -12.79
CA CYS A 475 -16.20 -60.45 -12.54
C CYS A 475 -17.72 -60.53 -12.33
N ASP A 476 -18.33 -61.66 -12.69
CA ASP A 476 -19.70 -61.98 -12.31
C ASP A 476 -19.81 -62.24 -10.78
N ASN A 477 -20.98 -62.64 -10.27
CA ASN A 477 -21.32 -62.78 -8.82
C ASN A 477 -20.46 -63.79 -8.00
N ASN A 478 -19.19 -64.01 -8.34
CA ASN A 478 -18.20 -64.83 -7.66
C ASN A 478 -17.34 -63.99 -6.68
N GLU A 479 -17.91 -63.64 -5.52
CA GLU A 479 -17.21 -62.92 -4.44
C GLU A 479 -15.90 -63.58 -3.95
N PRO A 480 -15.80 -64.90 -3.80
CA PRO A 480 -14.55 -65.58 -3.45
C PRO A 480 -13.42 -65.33 -4.45
N LEU A 481 -13.72 -65.39 -5.75
CA LEU A 481 -12.73 -65.11 -6.79
C LEU A 481 -12.32 -63.63 -6.78
N ARG A 482 -13.29 -62.72 -6.66
CA ARG A 482 -13.04 -61.28 -6.58
C ARG A 482 -12.11 -60.90 -5.43
N THR A 483 -12.37 -61.45 -4.24
CA THR A 483 -11.54 -61.20 -3.05
C THR A 483 -10.14 -61.80 -3.20
N LYS A 484 -10.02 -62.99 -3.79
CA LYS A 484 -8.73 -63.62 -4.11
C LYS A 484 -7.92 -62.79 -5.12
N LEU A 485 -8.54 -62.31 -6.19
CA LEU A 485 -7.89 -61.45 -7.20
C LEU A 485 -7.46 -60.11 -6.60
N ARG A 486 -8.32 -59.47 -5.80
CA ARG A 486 -7.96 -58.26 -5.04
C ARG A 486 -6.72 -58.49 -4.19
N ASP A 487 -6.69 -59.56 -3.39
CA ASP A 487 -5.59 -59.82 -2.48
C ASP A 487 -4.29 -60.17 -3.22
N LEU A 488 -4.38 -60.77 -4.42
CA LEU A 488 -3.22 -60.98 -5.30
C LEU A 488 -2.71 -59.67 -5.88
N VAL A 489 -3.59 -58.79 -6.37
CA VAL A 489 -3.22 -57.45 -6.86
C VAL A 489 -2.56 -56.62 -5.77
N LEU A 490 -3.10 -56.64 -4.55
CA LEU A 490 -2.56 -55.91 -3.40
C LEU A 490 -1.13 -56.32 -3.02
N LYS A 491 -0.64 -57.51 -3.41
CA LYS A 491 0.76 -57.93 -3.16
C LYS A 491 1.77 -57.18 -4.03
N PHE A 492 1.33 -56.64 -5.16
CA PHE A 492 2.17 -55.88 -6.08
C PHE A 492 2.17 -54.37 -5.78
N LEU A 493 1.30 -53.93 -4.87
CA LEU A 493 1.14 -52.53 -4.51
C LEU A 493 1.70 -52.28 -3.11
N GLN A 494 2.41 -51.17 -2.95
CA GLN A 494 2.86 -50.69 -1.64
C GLN A 494 1.77 -49.81 -1.03
N LYS A 495 1.57 -49.95 0.28
CA LYS A 495 0.70 -49.04 1.05
C LYS A 495 1.51 -47.80 1.40
N LEU A 496 0.97 -46.63 1.10
CA LEU A 496 1.51 -45.31 1.38
C LEU A 496 0.91 -44.68 2.64
#